data_AF-A0A970KD71-F1
#
_entry.id   AF-A0A970KD71-F1
#
_cell.length_a   1.000
_cell.length_b   1.000
_cell.length_c   1.000
_cell.angle_alpha   90.00
_cell.angle_beta   90.00
_cell.angle_gamma   90.00
#
_symmetry.space_group_name_H-M   'P 1'
#
loop_
_entity.id
_entity.type
_entity.pdbx_description
1 polymer ?
#
loop_
_entity_poly.entity_id
_entity_poly.type
_entity_poly.pdbx_seq_one_letter_code
_entity_poly.pdbx_strand_id
1 'polypeptide(L)'
;MEFKDMQKMVDHLMHLKNASGLDDFEGYSPNEMDQIFHSTFSPGCPIQLKKMKDDDYLKVPLLNQVKYLAGLIAREGEMKLTAKGFLPTKVVADIYARGSLKDEAIEEGIYKLYKETDSMTVHLARILLEISGLAKKRLGKLSLTKSGEKILSDNEKLLRTLFKHFAEKFNWPYFDGYG
;
A
#
# COMPACT_ATOMS: atom_id res chain seq x y z
N MET A 1 44.16 9.09 32.74
CA MET A 1 42.85 8.65 32.23
C MET A 1 43.09 7.42 31.40
N GLU A 2 42.51 6.27 31.75
CA GLU A 2 42.73 5.04 30.99
C GLU A 2 41.98 5.10 29.65
N PHE A 3 42.49 4.40 28.63
CA PHE A 3 41.87 4.34 27.30
C PHE A 3 40.38 3.98 27.35
N LYS A 4 40.02 3.07 28.27
CA LYS A 4 38.64 2.64 28.51
C LYS A 4 37.72 3.77 29.00
N ASP A 5 38.25 4.70 29.79
CA ASP A 5 37.49 5.85 30.28
C ASP A 5 37.26 6.88 29.18
N MET A 6 38.27 7.10 28.33
CA MET A 6 38.13 7.95 27.14
C MET A 6 37.09 7.39 26.17
N GLN A 7 37.11 6.08 25.91
CA GLN A 7 36.12 5.46 25.02
C GLN A 7 34.69 5.64 25.54
N LYS A 8 34.45 5.37 26.82
CA LYS A 8 33.14 5.57 27.44
C LYS A 8 32.65 7.02 27.33
N MET A 9 33.56 7.98 27.50
CA MET A 9 33.20 9.39 27.40
C MET A 9 32.85 9.79 25.96
N VAL A 10 33.60 9.31 24.98
CA VAL A 10 33.28 9.51 23.56
C VAL A 10 31.93 8.89 23.20
N ASP A 11 31.69 7.64 23.60
CA ASP A 11 30.42 6.95 23.34
C ASP A 11 29.24 7.72 23.94
N HIS A 12 29.39 8.22 25.18
CA HIS A 12 28.36 9.02 25.84
C HIS A 12 28.04 10.31 25.07
N LEU A 13 29.07 11.04 24.62
CA LEU A 13 28.89 12.26 23.82
C LEU A 13 28.24 11.97 22.46
N MET A 14 28.61 10.87 21.82
CA MET A 14 27.97 10.42 20.57
C MET A 14 26.49 10.09 20.79
N HIS A 15 26.15 9.38 21.85
CA HIS A 15 24.76 9.08 22.19
C HIS A 15 23.94 10.34 22.42
N LEU A 16 24.46 11.30 23.19
CA LEU A 16 23.76 12.58 23.43
C LEU A 16 23.54 13.36 22.14
N LYS A 17 24.56 13.45 21.29
CA LYS A 17 24.45 14.14 19.99
C LYS A 17 23.41 13.48 19.09
N ASN A 18 23.42 12.15 19.00
CA ASN A 18 22.50 11.41 18.13
C ASN A 18 21.05 11.37 18.66
N ALA A 19 20.85 11.69 19.95
CA ALA A 19 19.53 11.81 20.58
C ALA A 19 19.04 13.26 20.70
N SER A 20 19.84 14.24 20.29
CA SER A 20 19.46 15.66 20.32
C SER A 20 18.87 16.09 18.98
N GLY A 21 17.79 16.86 19.03
CA GLY A 21 17.16 17.43 17.85
C GLY A 21 18.08 18.37 17.09
N LEU A 22 17.97 18.38 15.76
CA LEU A 22 18.69 19.27 14.87
C LEU A 22 17.70 20.13 14.07
N ASP A 23 17.99 21.42 13.92
CA ASP A 23 17.14 22.34 13.16
C ASP A 23 17.01 21.91 11.69
N ASP A 24 18.09 21.42 11.08
CA ASP A 24 18.10 20.88 9.71
C ASP A 24 17.19 19.63 9.55
N PHE A 25 16.85 18.99 10.66
CA PHE A 25 15.92 17.87 10.74
C PHE A 25 14.57 18.27 11.35
N GLU A 26 14.22 19.57 11.32
CA GLU A 26 12.97 20.10 11.88
C GLU A 26 12.78 19.71 13.36
N GLY A 27 13.89 19.59 14.09
CA GLY A 27 13.93 19.20 15.50
C GLY A 27 14.02 17.69 15.76
N TYR A 28 14.00 16.83 14.74
CA TYR A 28 14.28 15.40 14.93
C TYR A 28 15.77 15.17 15.19
N SER A 29 16.06 14.16 16.01
CA SER A 29 17.43 13.71 16.23
C SER A 29 17.92 12.79 15.11
N PRO A 30 19.25 12.63 14.92
CA PRO A 30 19.79 11.66 13.98
C PRO A 30 19.23 10.23 14.15
N ASN A 31 19.01 9.79 15.40
CA ASN A 31 18.40 8.48 15.67
C ASN A 31 16.94 8.40 15.19
N GLU A 32 16.17 9.47 15.37
CA GLU A 32 14.79 9.54 14.89
C GLU A 32 14.72 9.57 13.36
N MET A 33 15.60 10.33 12.71
CA MET A 33 15.68 10.37 11.25
C MET A 33 16.06 9.01 10.64
N ASP A 34 17.00 8.30 11.26
CA ASP A 34 17.33 6.92 10.87
C ASP A 34 16.09 6.02 10.92
N GLN A 35 15.30 6.10 12.00
CA GLN A 35 14.04 5.36 12.10
C GLN A 35 13.00 5.79 11.08
N ILE A 36 12.90 7.09 10.78
CA ILE A 36 11.98 7.61 9.76
C ILE A 36 12.34 7.05 8.38
N PHE A 37 13.62 7.00 8.01
CA PHE A 37 14.04 6.56 6.68
C PHE A 37 14.01 5.04 6.49
N HIS A 38 14.39 4.29 7.51
CA HIS A 38 14.63 2.85 7.37
C HIS A 38 13.55 1.99 8.01
N SER A 39 12.67 2.57 8.83
CA SER A 39 11.68 1.83 9.62
C SER A 39 10.41 2.64 9.86
N THR A 40 9.98 3.46 8.89
CA THR A 40 8.78 4.30 8.99
C THR A 40 7.56 3.50 9.46
N PHE A 41 6.80 4.03 10.43
CA PHE A 41 5.64 3.38 11.06
C PHE A 41 5.94 2.11 11.88
N SER A 42 7.20 1.80 12.18
CA SER A 42 7.57 0.73 13.12
C SER A 42 7.39 1.21 14.56
N PRO A 43 7.17 0.32 15.54
CA PRO A 43 7.14 0.71 16.94
C PRO A 43 8.40 1.50 17.32
N GLY A 44 8.24 2.67 17.96
CA GLY A 44 9.35 3.55 18.34
C GLY A 44 9.64 4.68 17.35
N CYS A 45 9.28 4.52 16.06
CA CYS A 45 9.42 5.59 15.07
C CYS A 45 8.54 6.79 15.49
N PRO A 46 9.05 8.03 15.42
CA PRO A 46 8.27 9.23 15.77
C PRO A 46 7.07 9.43 14.82
N ILE A 47 7.11 8.86 13.62
CA ILE A 47 6.03 8.92 12.64
C ILE A 47 5.19 7.64 12.72
N GLN A 48 3.91 7.81 13.07
CA GLN A 48 2.93 6.72 13.17
C GLN A 48 1.68 7.02 12.38
N LEU A 49 1.08 5.97 11.81
CA LEU A 49 -0.23 6.04 11.20
C LEU A 49 -1.30 6.00 12.30
N LYS A 50 -2.14 7.04 12.37
CA LYS A 50 -3.26 7.11 13.30
C LYS A 50 -4.45 6.28 12.79
N LYS A 51 -5.17 5.64 13.70
CA LYS A 51 -6.45 5.00 13.37
C LYS A 51 -7.50 6.07 13.01
N MET A 52 -8.25 5.84 11.93
CA MET A 52 -9.33 6.72 11.48
C MET A 52 -10.65 6.34 12.17
N LYS A 53 -11.65 7.23 12.10
CA LYS A 53 -13.02 6.86 12.46
C LYS A 53 -13.58 5.91 11.42
N ASP A 54 -14.50 5.03 11.82
CA ASP A 54 -15.00 3.97 10.95
C ASP A 54 -15.65 4.51 9.66
N ASP A 55 -16.39 5.62 9.75
CA ASP A 55 -17.03 6.27 8.60
C ASP A 55 -16.03 6.89 7.62
N ASP A 56 -14.83 7.26 8.09
CA ASP A 56 -13.83 7.88 7.23
C ASP A 56 -13.19 6.87 6.26
N TYR A 57 -13.21 5.57 6.58
CA TYR A 57 -12.75 4.54 5.64
C TYR A 57 -13.61 4.49 4.38
N LEU A 58 -14.91 4.82 4.47
CA LEU A 58 -15.80 4.91 3.32
C LEU A 58 -15.41 6.03 2.36
N LYS A 59 -14.61 7.00 2.81
CA LYS A 59 -14.12 8.11 1.99
C LYS A 59 -12.80 7.78 1.29
N VAL A 60 -12.19 6.62 1.56
CA VAL A 60 -10.93 6.21 0.94
C VAL A 60 -11.24 5.39 -0.33
N PRO A 61 -11.14 5.96 -1.53
CA PRO A 61 -11.76 5.33 -2.69
C PRO A 61 -11.01 4.08 -3.16
N LEU A 62 -9.68 4.08 -3.06
CA LEU A 62 -8.85 2.91 -3.37
C LEU A 62 -9.14 1.73 -2.43
N LEU A 63 -9.34 2.00 -1.13
CA LEU A 63 -9.71 0.96 -0.16
C LEU A 63 -11.04 0.31 -0.54
N ASN A 64 -12.05 1.11 -0.88
CA ASN A 64 -13.36 0.63 -1.27
C ASN A 64 -13.31 -0.19 -2.56
N GLN A 65 -12.51 0.24 -3.54
CA GLN A 65 -12.29 -0.48 -4.80
C GLN A 65 -11.62 -1.84 -4.56
N VAL A 66 -10.56 -1.89 -3.74
CA VAL A 66 -9.90 -3.13 -3.34
C VAL A 66 -10.84 -4.07 -2.61
N LYS A 67 -11.61 -3.57 -1.62
CA LYS A 67 -12.61 -4.35 -0.90
C LYS A 67 -13.67 -4.93 -1.83
N TYR A 68 -14.10 -4.17 -2.82
CA TYR A 68 -15.08 -4.63 -3.78
C TYR A 68 -14.55 -5.79 -4.64
N LEU A 69 -13.38 -5.61 -5.26
CA LEU A 69 -12.73 -6.66 -6.03
C LEU A 69 -12.50 -7.92 -5.18
N ALA A 70 -11.99 -7.75 -3.96
CA ALA A 70 -11.80 -8.86 -3.04
C ALA A 70 -13.12 -9.56 -2.66
N GLY A 71 -14.21 -8.80 -2.50
CA GLY A 71 -15.55 -9.33 -2.26
C GLY A 71 -16.12 -10.11 -3.45
N LEU A 72 -15.81 -9.72 -4.69
CA LEU A 72 -16.14 -10.49 -5.89
C LEU A 72 -15.39 -11.84 -5.89
N ILE A 73 -14.09 -11.80 -5.64
CA ILE A 73 -13.25 -13.01 -5.56
C ILE A 73 -13.75 -13.95 -4.45
N ALA A 74 -14.06 -13.42 -3.26
CA ALA A 74 -14.56 -14.19 -2.13
C ALA A 74 -15.88 -14.90 -2.45
N ARG A 75 -16.80 -14.21 -3.14
CA ARG A 75 -18.12 -14.76 -3.51
C ARG A 75 -18.01 -15.90 -4.51
N GLU A 76 -17.08 -15.80 -5.45
CA GLU A 76 -16.82 -16.83 -6.46
C GLU A 76 -15.89 -17.95 -5.95
N GLY A 77 -15.21 -17.74 -4.81
CA GLY A 77 -14.15 -18.58 -4.28
C GLY A 77 -12.83 -18.43 -5.05
N GLU A 78 -12.88 -18.56 -6.38
CA GLU A 78 -11.77 -18.27 -7.29
C GLU A 78 -12.28 -17.57 -8.55
N MET A 79 -11.67 -16.42 -8.88
CA MET A 79 -11.99 -15.68 -10.10
C MET A 79 -11.13 -16.19 -11.27
N LYS A 80 -11.77 -16.62 -12.35
CA LYS A 80 -11.05 -16.99 -13.58
C LYS A 80 -10.49 -15.74 -14.25
N LEU A 81 -9.19 -15.73 -14.52
CA LEU A 81 -8.54 -14.66 -15.28
C LEU A 81 -8.62 -14.94 -16.79
N THR A 82 -8.37 -13.91 -17.59
CA THR A 82 -8.16 -14.06 -19.03
C THR A 82 -6.92 -14.91 -19.32
N ALA A 83 -6.74 -15.33 -20.57
CA ALA A 83 -5.56 -16.11 -20.98
C ALA A 83 -4.22 -15.40 -20.69
N LYS A 84 -4.21 -14.05 -20.76
CA LYS A 84 -3.05 -13.21 -20.40
C LYS A 84 -2.93 -12.98 -18.88
N GLY A 85 -3.87 -13.51 -18.10
CA GLY A 85 -3.90 -13.38 -16.66
C GLY A 85 -4.34 -12.00 -16.18
N PHE A 86 -5.24 -11.35 -16.92
CA PHE A 86 -5.96 -10.13 -16.54
C PHE A 86 -7.35 -10.44 -15.98
N LEU A 87 -7.96 -9.52 -15.24
CA LEU A 87 -9.36 -9.55 -14.85
C LEU A 87 -10.25 -9.66 -16.11
N PRO A 88 -11.35 -10.42 -16.05
CA PRO A 88 -12.34 -10.43 -17.12
C PRO A 88 -12.89 -9.03 -17.37
N THR A 89 -13.16 -8.69 -18.64
CA THR A 89 -13.64 -7.36 -19.04
C THR A 89 -14.95 -6.96 -18.34
N LYS A 90 -15.83 -7.93 -18.07
CA LYS A 90 -17.06 -7.72 -17.28
C LYS A 90 -16.77 -7.28 -15.84
N VAL A 91 -15.76 -7.88 -15.20
CA VAL A 91 -15.34 -7.51 -13.84
C VAL A 91 -14.71 -6.12 -13.85
N VAL A 92 -13.88 -5.81 -14.85
CA VAL A 92 -13.28 -4.48 -15.02
C VAL A 92 -14.36 -3.40 -15.16
N ALA A 93 -15.33 -3.62 -16.06
CA ALA A 93 -16.44 -2.69 -16.26
C ALA A 93 -17.30 -2.52 -15.00
N ASP A 94 -17.59 -3.60 -14.29
CA ASP A 94 -18.36 -3.58 -13.04
C ASP A 94 -17.64 -2.79 -11.94
N ILE A 95 -16.34 -3.02 -11.73
CA ILE A 95 -15.54 -2.27 -10.75
C ILE A 95 -15.53 -0.79 -11.09
N TYR A 96 -15.23 -0.44 -12.34
CA TYR A 96 -15.12 0.95 -12.78
C TYR A 96 -16.46 1.69 -12.69
N ALA A 97 -17.57 1.03 -13.07
CA ALA A 97 -18.91 1.62 -13.05
C ALA A 97 -19.38 2.04 -11.63
N ARG A 98 -18.76 1.51 -10.56
CA ARG A 98 -19.04 1.98 -9.20
C ARG A 98 -18.52 3.39 -8.92
N GLY A 99 -17.62 3.90 -9.75
CA GLY A 99 -17.15 5.29 -9.69
C GLY A 99 -16.36 5.63 -8.43
N SER A 100 -15.78 4.63 -7.74
CA SER A 100 -14.90 4.91 -6.59
C SER A 100 -13.65 5.66 -7.03
N LEU A 101 -13.02 5.22 -8.12
CA LEU A 101 -11.89 5.91 -8.74
C LEU A 101 -12.14 6.05 -10.23
N LYS A 102 -12.21 7.30 -10.68
CA LYS A 102 -12.33 7.64 -12.09
C LYS A 102 -10.96 7.82 -12.73
N ASP A 103 -10.92 7.66 -14.03
CA ASP A 103 -9.74 7.92 -14.87
C ASP A 103 -10.13 9.03 -15.85
N GLU A 104 -9.47 10.18 -15.74
CA GLU A 104 -9.85 11.40 -16.47
C GLU A 104 -9.90 11.17 -17.98
N ALA A 105 -8.91 10.45 -18.54
CA ALA A 105 -8.86 10.19 -19.97
C ALA A 105 -9.97 9.24 -20.46
N ILE A 106 -10.45 8.34 -19.60
CA ILE A 106 -11.65 7.53 -19.90
C ILE A 106 -12.91 8.40 -19.83
N GLU A 107 -13.04 9.22 -18.78
CA GLU A 107 -14.23 10.06 -18.56
C GLU A 107 -14.38 11.13 -19.65
N GLU A 108 -13.27 11.66 -20.16
CA GLU A 108 -13.23 12.60 -21.30
C GLU A 108 -13.37 11.89 -22.66
N GLY A 109 -13.36 10.55 -22.69
CA GLY A 109 -13.51 9.76 -23.90
C GLY A 109 -12.27 9.74 -24.80
N ILE A 110 -11.10 10.11 -24.29
CA ILE A 110 -9.81 10.02 -24.99
C ILE A 110 -9.55 8.56 -25.40
N TYR A 111 -9.88 7.60 -24.53
CA TYR A 111 -9.92 6.18 -24.86
C TYR A 111 -11.05 5.46 -24.12
N LYS A 112 -11.37 4.23 -24.58
CA LYS A 112 -12.47 3.43 -24.02
C LYS A 112 -11.95 2.41 -23.01
N LEU A 113 -12.71 2.23 -21.93
CA LEU A 113 -12.51 1.11 -21.01
C LEU A 113 -12.93 -0.21 -21.67
N TYR A 114 -11.97 -1.08 -21.99
CA TYR A 114 -12.25 -2.40 -22.55
C TYR A 114 -11.61 -3.53 -21.73
N LYS A 115 -10.37 -3.36 -21.29
CA LYS A 115 -9.57 -4.33 -20.55
C LYS A 115 -8.97 -3.71 -19.29
N GLU A 116 -8.45 -4.55 -18.40
CA GLU A 116 -7.92 -4.13 -17.11
C GLU A 116 -6.85 -3.03 -17.22
N THR A 117 -5.91 -3.17 -18.17
CA THR A 117 -4.81 -2.22 -18.36
C THR A 117 -5.25 -0.86 -18.90
N ASP A 118 -6.51 -0.71 -19.34
CA ASP A 118 -7.03 0.59 -19.74
C ASP A 118 -7.35 1.45 -18.51
N SER A 119 -7.61 0.86 -17.34
CA SER A 119 -7.85 1.63 -16.11
C SER A 119 -6.72 1.41 -15.12
N MET A 120 -5.89 2.43 -14.92
CA MET A 120 -4.80 2.40 -13.93
C MET A 120 -5.34 2.08 -12.54
N THR A 121 -6.49 2.61 -12.18
CA THR A 121 -7.07 2.48 -10.85
C THR A 121 -7.56 1.05 -10.59
N VAL A 122 -8.25 0.42 -11.56
CA VAL A 122 -8.68 -0.98 -11.48
C VAL A 122 -7.47 -1.90 -11.43
N HIS A 123 -6.48 -1.64 -12.29
CA HIS A 123 -5.26 -2.43 -12.33
C HIS A 123 -4.47 -2.33 -11.02
N LEU A 124 -4.31 -1.13 -10.46
CA LEU A 124 -3.65 -0.89 -9.18
C LEU A 124 -4.34 -1.64 -8.04
N ALA A 125 -5.67 -1.62 -7.96
CA ALA A 125 -6.41 -2.33 -6.92
C ALA A 125 -6.09 -3.83 -6.91
N ARG A 126 -5.97 -4.44 -8.10
CA ARG A 126 -5.58 -5.83 -8.23
C ARG A 126 -4.10 -6.04 -7.89
N ILE A 127 -3.19 -5.22 -8.39
CA ILE A 127 -1.76 -5.32 -8.08
C ILE A 127 -1.55 -5.27 -6.57
N LEU A 128 -2.22 -4.34 -5.88
CA LEU A 128 -2.12 -4.20 -4.43
C LEU A 128 -2.58 -5.46 -3.69
N LEU A 129 -3.67 -6.11 -4.12
CA LEU A 129 -4.09 -7.40 -3.55
C LEU A 129 -3.02 -8.49 -3.70
N GLU A 130 -2.34 -8.53 -4.84
CA GLU A 130 -1.30 -9.53 -5.11
C GLU A 130 -0.01 -9.24 -4.34
N ILE A 131 0.53 -8.02 -4.41
CA ILE A 131 1.82 -7.69 -3.76
C ILE A 131 1.72 -7.65 -2.23
N SER A 132 0.52 -7.41 -1.67
CA SER A 132 0.29 -7.51 -0.23
C SER A 132 0.01 -8.93 0.26
N GLY A 133 0.04 -9.92 -0.64
CA GLY A 133 -0.21 -11.33 -0.30
C GLY A 133 -1.65 -11.62 0.14
N LEU A 134 -2.59 -10.71 -0.13
CA LEU A 134 -4.01 -10.88 0.21
C LEU A 134 -4.75 -11.72 -0.84
N ALA A 135 -4.28 -11.68 -2.08
CA ALA A 135 -4.70 -12.58 -3.14
C ALA A 135 -3.49 -13.27 -3.77
N LYS A 136 -3.72 -14.41 -4.41
CA LYS A 136 -2.70 -15.15 -5.15
C LYS A 136 -3.24 -15.59 -6.50
N LYS A 137 -2.37 -15.56 -7.50
CA LYS A 137 -2.66 -16.09 -8.83
C LYS A 137 -2.14 -17.52 -8.95
N ARG A 138 -2.99 -18.48 -9.30
CA ARG A 138 -2.62 -19.88 -9.54
C ARG A 138 -3.44 -20.46 -10.69
N LEU A 139 -2.76 -21.10 -11.66
CA LEU A 139 -3.41 -21.78 -12.80
C LEU A 139 -4.44 -20.91 -13.54
N GLY A 140 -4.11 -19.64 -13.78
CA GLY A 140 -5.01 -18.70 -14.48
C GLY A 140 -6.22 -18.26 -13.66
N LYS A 141 -6.20 -18.45 -12.35
CA LYS A 141 -7.23 -17.98 -11.42
C LYS A 141 -6.63 -17.10 -10.34
N LEU A 142 -7.45 -16.19 -9.80
CA LEU A 142 -7.14 -15.33 -8.67
C LEU A 142 -8.02 -15.74 -7.49
N SER A 143 -7.43 -15.99 -6.34
CA SER A 143 -8.16 -16.34 -5.11
C SER A 143 -7.56 -15.63 -3.90
N LEU A 144 -8.39 -15.41 -2.87
CA LEU A 144 -7.92 -14.83 -1.62
C LEU A 144 -7.03 -15.83 -0.87
N THR A 145 -6.07 -15.29 -0.14
CA THR A 145 -5.35 -16.07 0.88
C THR A 145 -6.16 -16.10 2.17
N LYS A 146 -5.83 -17.02 3.09
CA LYS A 146 -6.49 -17.06 4.42
C LYS A 146 -6.31 -15.74 5.18
N SER A 147 -5.15 -15.09 5.04
CA SER A 147 -4.92 -13.76 5.60
C SER A 147 -5.74 -12.69 4.89
N GLY A 148 -5.87 -12.79 3.56
CA GLY A 148 -6.78 -12.00 2.73
C GLY A 148 -8.21 -12.02 3.25
N GLU A 149 -8.81 -13.20 3.38
CA GLU A 149 -10.17 -13.37 3.89
C GLU A 149 -10.37 -12.75 5.27
N LYS A 150 -9.39 -12.93 6.17
CA LYS A 150 -9.45 -12.41 7.54
C LYS A 150 -9.33 -10.89 7.61
N ILE A 151 -8.49 -10.26 6.79
CA ILE A 151 -8.23 -8.82 6.89
C ILE A 151 -9.33 -7.97 6.25
N LEU A 152 -10.14 -8.52 5.34
CA LEU A 152 -11.15 -7.75 4.59
C LEU A 152 -12.25 -7.14 5.46
N SER A 153 -12.50 -7.71 6.63
CA SER A 153 -13.45 -7.17 7.61
C SER A 153 -12.85 -6.08 8.51
N ASP A 154 -11.54 -5.89 8.48
CA ASP A 154 -10.80 -4.93 9.32
C ASP A 154 -10.27 -3.78 8.45
N ASN A 155 -11.06 -2.70 8.34
CA ASN A 155 -10.73 -1.55 7.50
C ASN A 155 -9.39 -0.91 7.86
N GLU A 156 -9.08 -0.84 9.16
CA GLU A 156 -7.84 -0.24 9.63
C GLU A 156 -6.64 -1.05 9.16
N LYS A 157 -6.64 -2.36 9.44
CA LYS A 157 -5.53 -3.24 9.04
C LYS A 157 -5.40 -3.30 7.53
N LEU A 158 -6.52 -3.42 6.82
CA LEU A 158 -6.50 -3.46 5.35
C LEU A 158 -5.89 -2.19 4.77
N LEU A 159 -6.34 -1.00 5.19
CA LEU A 159 -5.79 0.25 4.70
C LEU A 159 -4.31 0.40 5.01
N ARG A 160 -3.89 0.10 6.24
CA ARG A 160 -2.46 0.13 6.64
C ARG A 160 -1.63 -0.82 5.79
N THR A 161 -2.10 -2.05 5.58
CA THR A 161 -1.41 -3.05 4.74
C THR A 161 -1.28 -2.56 3.32
N LEU A 162 -2.36 -2.07 2.69
CA LEU A 162 -2.33 -1.58 1.32
C LEU A 162 -1.41 -0.36 1.17
N PHE A 163 -1.49 0.59 2.10
CA PHE A 163 -0.68 1.80 2.08
C PHE A 163 0.82 1.49 2.18
N LYS A 164 1.22 0.63 3.12
CA LYS A 164 2.63 0.22 3.25
C LYS A 164 3.15 -0.48 2.00
N HIS A 165 2.37 -1.40 1.43
CA HIS A 165 2.80 -2.09 0.21
C HIS A 165 2.83 -1.17 -1.01
N PHE A 166 1.90 -0.20 -1.09
CA PHE A 166 1.96 0.84 -2.11
C PHE A 166 3.22 1.69 -1.97
N ALA A 167 3.61 2.09 -0.76
CA ALA A 167 4.79 2.92 -0.54
C ALA A 167 6.12 2.17 -0.69
N GLU A 168 6.18 0.91 -0.26
CA GLU A 168 7.46 0.19 -0.11
C GLU A 168 7.71 -0.89 -1.17
N LYS A 169 6.66 -1.41 -1.81
CA LYS A 169 6.74 -2.61 -2.69
C LYS A 169 6.23 -2.38 -4.10
N PHE A 170 5.30 -1.46 -4.30
CA PHE A 170 4.79 -1.14 -5.62
C PHE A 170 5.87 -0.40 -6.43
N ASN A 171 6.07 -0.79 -7.69
CA ASN A 171 6.95 -0.09 -8.61
C ASN A 171 6.25 1.18 -9.11
N TRP A 172 6.55 2.35 -8.54
CA TRP A 172 5.86 3.61 -8.89
C TRP A 172 5.98 3.96 -10.39
N PRO A 173 7.14 3.78 -11.03
CA PRO A 173 7.28 3.94 -12.48
C PRO A 173 6.36 3.07 -13.36
N TYR A 174 5.69 2.06 -12.79
CA TYR A 174 4.86 1.13 -13.56
C TYR A 174 3.78 1.83 -14.41
N PHE A 175 3.26 2.97 -13.94
CA PHE A 175 2.22 3.72 -14.66
C PHE A 175 2.71 4.97 -15.37
N ASP A 176 3.96 5.40 -15.17
CA ASP A 176 4.49 6.62 -15.80
C ASP A 176 5.22 6.35 -17.13
N GLY A 177 5.43 5.08 -17.47
CA GLY A 177 6.03 4.65 -18.75
C GLY A 177 7.56 4.67 -18.77
N TYR A 178 8.22 4.95 -17.64
CA TYR A 178 9.68 4.93 -17.50
C TYR A 178 10.21 3.73 -16.70
N GLY A 179 9.32 2.81 -16.31
CA GLY A 179 9.61 1.62 -15.49
C GLY A 179 9.90 0.32 -16.23
#